data_AF-K2EH00-F1
#
_entry.id   AF-K2EH00-F1
#
_cell.length_a   1.000
_cell.length_b   1.000
_cell.length_c   1.000
_cell.angle_alpha   90.00
_cell.angle_beta   90.00
_cell.angle_gamma   90.00
#
_symmetry.space_group_name_H-M   'P 1'
#
loop_
_entity.id
_entity.type
_entity.pdbx_description
1 polymer ?
#
loop_
_entity_poly.entity_id
_entity_poly.type
_entity_poly.pdbx_seq_one_letter_code
_entity_poly.pdbx_strand_id
1 'polypeptide(L)'
;MLTHKKVSPSIVALFSASILETICSLDSNKIIKETHHRVRELSLKLKKINTSKFKPSNTRKYLETSIARSLEIREIAKEIEELARKIGKLHDKVIQPDIKNSIHLAKSAAKSALESIKVNKKALAKL
;
A
#
# COMPACT_ATOMS: atom_id res chain seq x y z
N MET A 1 -1.57 -19.25 22.99
CA MET A 1 -2.18 -19.09 21.66
C MET A 1 -1.72 -17.74 21.10
N LEU A 2 -0.61 -17.72 20.35
CA LEU A 2 -0.03 -16.48 19.82
C LEU A 2 -1.02 -15.90 18.80
N THR A 3 -1.71 -14.83 19.17
CA THR A 3 -2.50 -14.05 18.21
C THR A 3 -1.51 -13.39 17.26
N HIS A 4 -1.26 -14.01 16.11
CA HIS A 4 -0.59 -13.33 15.00
C HIS A 4 -1.41 -12.09 14.70
N LYS A 5 -0.97 -10.92 15.21
CA LYS A 5 -1.54 -9.62 14.85
C LYS A 5 -1.38 -9.51 13.34
N LYS A 6 -2.48 -9.72 12.61
CA LYS A 6 -2.48 -9.60 11.14
C LYS A 6 -2.02 -8.18 10.82
N VAL A 7 -0.88 -8.07 10.14
CA VAL A 7 -0.32 -6.78 9.72
C VAL A 7 -1.29 -6.15 8.73
N SER A 8 -1.67 -4.89 8.98
CA SER A 8 -2.58 -4.17 8.10
C SER A 8 -2.00 -4.05 6.69
N PRO A 9 -2.78 -4.22 5.61
CA PRO A 9 -2.31 -4.05 4.24
C PRO A 9 -1.70 -2.65 4.00
N SER A 10 -2.18 -1.62 4.69
CA SER A 10 -1.61 -0.27 4.63
C SER A 10 -0.18 -0.19 5.16
N ILE A 11 0.17 -0.97 6.20
CA ILE A 11 1.53 -1.00 6.77
C ILE A 11 2.47 -1.72 5.80
N VAL A 12 2.02 -2.81 5.19
CA VAL A 12 2.80 -3.52 4.17
C VAL A 12 3.05 -2.64 2.94
N ALA A 13 2.03 -1.90 2.49
CA ALA A 13 2.16 -0.92 1.41
C ALA A 13 3.12 0.23 1.78
N LEU A 14 3.08 0.72 3.03
CA LEU A 14 4.02 1.73 3.51
C LEU A 14 5.45 1.23 3.49
N PHE A 15 5.69 -0.02 3.89
CA PHE A 15 7.03 -0.59 3.88
C PHE A 15 7.58 -0.70 2.44
N SER A 16 6.73 -1.13 1.49
CA SER A 16 7.05 -1.10 0.06
C SER A 16 7.40 0.30 -0.44
N ALA A 17 6.59 1.30 -0.07
CA ALA A 17 6.83 2.69 -0.45
C ALA A 17 8.13 3.24 0.15
N SER A 18 8.43 2.93 1.42
CA SER A 18 9.68 3.33 2.07
C SER A 18 10.91 2.76 1.38
N ILE A 19 10.87 1.48 0.96
CA ILE A 19 11.96 0.89 0.15
C ILE A 19 12.17 1.68 -1.14
N LEU A 20 11.09 2.03 -1.86
CA LEU A 20 11.20 2.82 -3.09
C LEU A 20 11.67 4.24 -2.86
N GLU A 21 11.23 4.91 -1.79
CA GLU A 21 11.74 6.24 -1.43
C GLU A 21 13.25 6.20 -1.21
N THR A 22 13.75 5.21 -0.46
CA THR A 22 15.19 5.03 -0.26
C THR A 22 15.90 4.82 -1.59
N ILE A 23 15.41 3.94 -2.46
CA ILE A 23 16.02 3.69 -3.78
C ILE A 23 16.03 4.97 -4.62
N CYS A 24 14.91 5.69 -4.70
CA CYS A 24 14.82 6.88 -5.53
C CYS A 24 15.66 8.03 -4.98
N SER A 25 15.92 8.08 -3.67
CA SER A 25 16.75 9.11 -3.05
C SER A 25 18.24 8.98 -3.41
N LEU A 26 18.66 7.79 -3.85
CA LEU A 26 20.04 7.50 -4.23
C LEU A 26 20.34 7.85 -5.70
N ASP A 27 19.34 8.24 -6.49
CA ASP A 27 19.48 8.46 -7.93
C ASP A 27 19.20 9.91 -8.35
N SER A 28 20.02 10.42 -9.27
CA SER A 28 19.90 11.79 -9.81
C SER A 28 19.03 11.88 -11.07
N ASN A 29 18.62 10.75 -11.65
CA ASN A 29 17.82 10.68 -12.86
C ASN A 29 16.47 11.41 -12.69
N LYS A 30 16.13 12.27 -13.66
CA LYS A 30 14.89 13.07 -13.66
C LYS A 30 13.64 12.20 -13.49
N ILE A 31 13.55 11.07 -14.19
CA ILE A 31 12.41 10.15 -14.14
C ILE A 31 12.27 9.54 -12.73
N ILE A 32 13.41 9.24 -12.10
CA ILE A 32 13.44 8.68 -10.75
C ILE A 32 13.05 9.74 -9.72
N LYS A 33 13.42 11.01 -9.90
CA LYS A 33 12.96 12.13 -9.06
C LYS A 33 11.45 12.37 -9.15
N GLU A 34 10.88 12.34 -10.35
CA GLU A 34 9.41 12.43 -10.53
C GLU A 34 8.71 11.26 -9.84
N THR A 35 9.27 10.05 -9.99
CA THR A 35 8.76 8.86 -9.31
C THR A 35 8.87 8.98 -7.80
N HIS A 36 9.98 9.51 -7.27
CA HIS A 36 10.18 9.74 -5.84
C HIS A 36 9.09 10.64 -5.25
N HIS A 37 8.79 11.77 -5.91
CA HIS A 37 7.71 12.65 -5.49
C HIS A 37 6.38 11.91 -5.39
N ARG A 38 6.08 11.11 -6.42
CA ARG A 38 4.85 10.34 -6.44
C ARG A 38 4.77 9.28 -5.35
N VAL A 39 5.85 8.52 -5.13
CA VAL A 39 5.90 7.54 -4.03
C VAL A 39 5.68 8.23 -2.68
N ARG A 40 6.30 9.40 -2.46
CA ARG A 40 6.14 10.18 -1.23
C ARG A 40 4.71 10.67 -1.01
N GLU A 41 4.03 11.11 -2.06
CA GLU A 41 2.59 11.44 -1.98
C GLU A 41 1.76 10.23 -1.55
N LEU A 42 2.01 9.06 -2.15
CA LEU A 42 1.32 7.81 -1.83
C LEU A 42 1.58 7.37 -0.39
N SER A 43 2.82 7.47 0.09
CA SER A 43 3.19 7.22 1.49
C SER A 43 2.44 8.13 2.45
N LEU A 44 2.30 9.43 2.13
CA LEU A 44 1.54 10.37 2.95
C LEU A 44 0.05 10.00 3.00
N LYS A 45 -0.55 9.58 1.88
CA LYS A 45 -1.92 9.07 1.85
C LYS A 45 -2.08 7.84 2.74
N LEU A 46 -1.19 6.86 2.62
CA LEU A 46 -1.21 5.66 3.46
C LEU A 46 -1.06 5.97 4.95
N LYS A 47 -0.18 6.93 5.31
CA LYS A 47 -0.05 7.41 6.70
C LYS A 47 -1.35 8.02 7.21
N LYS A 48 -2.04 8.85 6.40
CA LYS A 48 -3.34 9.43 6.76
C LYS A 48 -4.42 8.37 6.97
N ILE A 49 -4.46 7.34 6.12
CA ILE A 49 -5.40 6.21 6.28
C ILE A 49 -5.17 5.51 7.62
N ASN A 50 -3.90 5.33 8.02
CA ASN A 50 -3.53 4.69 9.29
C ASN A 50 -3.82 5.53 10.53
N THR A 51 -3.65 6.86 10.46
CA THR A 51 -3.86 7.76 11.61
C THR A 51 -5.32 8.18 11.77
N SER A 52 -6.15 7.99 10.74
CA SER A 52 -7.57 8.34 10.75
C SER A 52 -8.35 7.50 11.77
N LYS A 53 -8.59 8.08 12.94
CA LYS A 53 -9.50 7.54 13.95
C LYS A 53 -10.94 7.68 13.44
N PHE A 54 -11.54 6.58 13.01
CA PHE A 54 -12.96 6.55 12.66
C PHE A 54 -13.76 5.94 13.82
N LYS A 55 -14.73 6.71 14.32
CA LYS A 55 -15.73 6.26 15.29
C LYS A 55 -17.08 6.15 14.57
N PRO A 56 -17.47 4.96 14.11
CA PRO A 56 -18.73 4.78 13.40
C PRO A 56 -19.91 4.98 14.35
N SER A 57 -21.00 5.55 13.85
CA SER A 57 -22.26 5.61 14.59
C SER A 57 -23.04 4.29 14.58
N ASN A 58 -22.78 3.41 13.60
CA ASN A 58 -23.40 2.08 13.51
C ASN A 58 -22.56 1.09 12.67
N THR A 59 -22.92 -0.19 12.72
CA THR A 59 -22.21 -1.30 12.05
C THR A 59 -22.19 -1.16 10.53
N ARG A 60 -23.29 -0.69 9.92
CA ARG A 60 -23.36 -0.48 8.46
C ARG A 60 -22.31 0.54 7.97
N LYS A 61 -22.27 1.72 8.58
CA LYS A 61 -21.29 2.77 8.26
C LYS A 61 -19.85 2.33 8.55
N TYR A 62 -19.63 1.51 9.57
CA TYR A 62 -18.32 0.90 9.82
C TYR A 62 -17.86 0.04 8.64
N LEU A 63 -18.71 -0.86 8.16
CA LEU A 63 -18.37 -1.76 7.05
C LEU A 63 -18.16 -0.97 5.75
N GLU A 64 -19.02 -0.02 5.42
CA GLU A 64 -18.89 0.84 4.23
C GLU A 64 -17.58 1.63 4.25
N THR A 65 -17.23 2.23 5.39
CA THR A 65 -15.97 2.97 5.55
C THR A 65 -14.75 2.04 5.48
N SER A 66 -14.85 0.84 6.05
CA SER A 66 -13.78 -0.16 6.00
C SER A 66 -13.53 -0.66 4.57
N ILE A 67 -14.60 -0.83 3.77
CA ILE A 67 -14.51 -1.13 2.33
C ILE A 67 -13.83 0.02 1.59
N ALA A 68 -14.27 1.26 1.81
CA ALA A 68 -13.71 2.43 1.14
C ALA A 68 -12.21 2.59 1.41
N ARG A 69 -11.79 2.45 2.68
CA ARG A 69 -10.37 2.48 3.06
C ARG A 69 -9.57 1.36 2.42
N SER A 70 -10.12 0.15 2.37
CA SER A 70 -9.44 -1.00 1.77
C SER A 70 -9.31 -0.84 0.25
N LEU A 71 -10.29 -0.21 -0.42
CA LEU A 71 -10.20 0.15 -1.84
C LEU A 71 -9.07 1.15 -2.07
N GLU A 72 -8.99 2.21 -1.27
CA GLU A 72 -7.93 3.21 -1.37
C GLU A 72 -6.54 2.58 -1.18
N ILE A 73 -6.36 1.75 -0.15
CA ILE A 73 -5.10 1.02 0.09
C ILE A 73 -4.75 0.13 -1.11
N ARG A 74 -5.73 -0.56 -1.69
CA ARG A 74 -5.50 -1.46 -2.83
C ARG A 74 -5.00 -0.68 -4.06
N GLU A 75 -5.63 0.44 -4.37
CA GLU A 75 -5.23 1.24 -5.54
C GLU A 75 -3.86 1.89 -5.32
N ILE A 76 -3.57 2.40 -4.12
CA ILE A 76 -2.24 2.91 -3.78
C ILE A 76 -1.18 1.80 -3.90
N ALA A 77 -1.46 0.60 -3.39
CA ALA A 77 -0.52 -0.51 -3.44
C ALA A 77 -0.20 -0.95 -4.88
N LYS A 78 -1.20 -0.98 -5.77
CA LYS A 78 -0.95 -1.24 -7.20
C LYS A 78 -0.09 -0.15 -7.84
N GLU A 79 -0.37 1.11 -7.53
CA GLU A 79 0.40 2.21 -8.09
C GLU A 79 1.87 2.14 -7.64
N ILE A 80 2.12 1.82 -6.36
CA ILE A 80 3.47 1.55 -5.85
C ILE A 80 4.13 0.39 -6.61
N GLU A 81 3.40 -0.69 -6.88
CA GLU A 81 3.90 -1.82 -7.68
C GLU A 81 4.33 -1.37 -9.08
N GLU A 82 3.52 -0.57 -9.76
CA GLU A 82 3.81 -0.05 -11.09
C GLU A 82 5.03 0.87 -11.10
N LEU A 83 5.15 1.76 -10.12
CA LEU A 83 6.32 2.63 -9.96
C LEU A 83 7.59 1.80 -9.67
N ALA A 84 7.50 0.78 -8.81
CA ALA A 84 8.59 -0.15 -8.57
C ALA A 84 9.05 -0.87 -9.85
N ARG A 85 8.10 -1.30 -10.70
CA ARG A 85 8.42 -1.91 -12.00
C ARG A 85 9.10 -0.93 -12.95
N LYS A 86 8.69 0.34 -12.97
CA LYS A 86 9.32 1.40 -13.79
C LYS A 86 10.75 1.65 -13.32
N ILE A 87 10.96 1.83 -12.02
CA ILE A 87 12.29 1.98 -11.39
C ILE A 87 13.16 0.76 -11.68
N GLY A 88 12.59 -0.45 -11.60
CA GLY A 88 13.27 -1.71 -11.91
C GLY A 88 13.83 -1.83 -13.32
N LYS A 89 13.31 -1.06 -14.28
CA LYS A 89 13.86 -1.03 -15.64
C LYS A 89 15.04 -0.06 -15.78
N LEU A 90 15.18 0.88 -14.86
CA LEU A 90 16.15 1.97 -14.92
C LEU A 90 17.41 1.72 -14.07
N HIS A 91 17.32 0.87 -13.04
CA HIS A 91 18.43 0.60 -12.12
C HIS A 91 19.24 -0.66 -12.43
N ASP A 92 20.51 -0.62 -12.04
CA ASP A 92 21.46 -1.72 -12.10
C ASP A 92 21.12 -2.90 -11.18
N LYS A 93 21.79 -4.04 -11.43
CA LYS A 93 21.57 -5.33 -10.75
C LYS A 93 21.68 -5.26 -9.22
N VAL A 94 22.43 -4.31 -8.67
CA VAL A 94 22.66 -4.17 -7.23
C VAL A 94 21.37 -3.83 -6.47
N ILE A 95 20.50 -2.99 -7.05
CA ILE A 95 19.28 -2.49 -6.39
C ILE A 95 18.06 -3.39 -6.72
N GLN A 96 18.19 -4.29 -7.69
CA GLN A 96 17.12 -5.20 -8.11
C GLN A 96 16.51 -6.07 -7.00
N PRO A 97 17.26 -6.58 -6.00
CA PRO A 97 16.68 -7.31 -4.89
C PRO A 97 15.66 -6.47 -4.10
N ASP A 98 15.99 -5.22 -3.79
CA ASP A 98 15.10 -4.32 -3.04
C ASP A 98 13.87 -3.92 -3.87
N ILE A 99 14.05 -3.73 -5.18
CA ILE A 99 12.93 -3.50 -6.11
C ILE A 99 11.98 -4.71 -6.13
N LYS A 100 12.53 -5.93 -6.23
CA LYS A 100 11.73 -7.17 -6.20
C LYS A 100 10.98 -7.33 -4.88
N ASN A 101 11.64 -7.01 -3.77
CA ASN A 101 11.01 -7.01 -2.45
C ASN A 101 9.88 -5.99 -2.39
N SER A 102 10.09 -4.77 -2.88
CA SER A 102 9.03 -3.75 -2.93
C SER A 102 7.84 -4.20 -3.79
N ILE A 103 8.08 -4.75 -4.99
CA ILE A 103 7.02 -5.30 -5.84
C ILE A 103 6.25 -6.41 -5.11
N HIS A 104 6.94 -7.31 -4.41
CA HIS A 104 6.31 -8.39 -3.67
C HIS A 104 5.41 -7.86 -2.55
N LEU A 105 5.90 -6.89 -1.78
CA LEU A 105 5.16 -6.27 -0.68
C LEU A 105 3.93 -5.50 -1.20
N ALA A 106 4.09 -4.71 -2.25
CA ALA A 106 2.98 -4.01 -2.91
C ALA A 106 1.89 -4.97 -3.39
N LYS A 107 2.26 -6.07 -4.07
CA LYS A 107 1.33 -7.13 -4.47
C LYS A 107 0.61 -7.76 -3.29
N SER A 108 1.35 -8.07 -2.24
CA SER A 108 0.80 -8.68 -1.03
C SER A 108 -0.21 -7.76 -0.34
N ALA A 109 0.13 -6.47 -0.23
CA ALA A 109 -0.76 -5.44 0.30
C ALA A 109 -2.05 -5.31 -0.53
N ALA A 110 -1.94 -5.27 -1.86
CA ALA A 110 -3.10 -5.19 -2.76
C ALA A 110 -4.03 -6.41 -2.64
N LYS A 111 -3.45 -7.62 -2.54
CA LYS A 111 -4.22 -8.86 -2.32
C LYS A 111 -4.90 -8.87 -0.96
N SER A 112 -4.18 -8.51 0.10
CA SER A 112 -4.72 -8.45 1.46
C SER A 112 -5.86 -7.42 1.56
N ALA A 113 -5.71 -6.25 0.94
CA ALA A 113 -6.76 -5.25 0.85
C ALA A 113 -8.01 -5.77 0.08
N LEU A 114 -7.81 -6.53 -1.01
CA LEU A 114 -8.91 -7.17 -1.74
C LEU A 114 -9.68 -8.16 -0.89
N GLU A 115 -9.00 -8.98 -0.09
CA GLU A 115 -9.67 -9.91 0.82
C GLU A 115 -10.46 -9.18 1.91
N SER A 116 -9.91 -8.09 2.47
CA SER A 116 -10.66 -7.22 3.41
C SER A 116 -11.94 -6.64 2.78
N ILE A 117 -11.88 -6.19 1.52
CA ILE A 117 -13.06 -5.72 0.78
C ILE A 117 -14.10 -6.84 0.67
N LYS A 118 -13.70 -8.04 0.26
CA LYS A 118 -14.62 -9.19 0.09
C LYS A 118 -15.28 -9.57 1.41
N VAL A 119 -14.51 -9.66 2.50
CA VAL A 119 -15.03 -9.99 3.83
C VAL A 119 -16.04 -8.95 4.28
N ASN A 120 -15.73 -7.66 4.18
CA ASN A 120 -16.64 -6.60 4.61
C ASN A 120 -17.88 -6.49 3.73
N LYS A 121 -17.78 -6.71 2.41
CA LYS A 121 -18.94 -6.77 1.52
C LYS A 121 -19.87 -7.94 1.87
N LYS A 122 -19.30 -9.11 2.17
CA LYS A 122 -20.07 -10.27 2.64
C LYS A 122 -20.76 -10.01 3.97
N ALA A 123 -20.10 -9.31 4.90
CA ALA A 123 -20.71 -8.92 6.17
C ALA A 123 -21.83 -7.89 5.97
N LEU A 124 -21.64 -6.92 5.08
CA LEU A 124 -22.63 -5.88 4.77
C LEU A 124 -23.91 -6.48 4.14
N ALA A 125 -23.77 -7.50 3.29
CA ALA A 125 -24.89 -8.20 2.68
C ALA A 125 -25.69 -9.09 3.67
N LYS A 126 -25.16 -9.32 4.88
CA LYS A 126 -25.81 -10.10 5.94
C LYS A 126 -26.48 -9.22 7.00
N LEU A 127 -26.32 -7.89 6.92
CA LEU A 127 -27.02 -6.92 7.75
C LEU A 127 -28.39 -6.60 7.14
#